data_AF-A0A0G0T5G9-F1
#
_entry.id   AF-A0A0G0T5G9-F1
#
_cell.length_a   1.000
_cell.length_b   1.000
_cell.length_c   1.000
_cell.angle_alpha   90.00
_cell.angle_beta   90.00
_cell.angle_gamma   90.00
#
_symmetry.space_group_name_H-M   'P 1'
#
loop_
_entity.id
_entity.type
_entity.pdbx_description
1 polymer ?
#
loop_
_entity_poly.entity_id
_entity_poly.type
_entity_poly.pdbx_seq_one_letter_code
_entity_poly.pdbx_strand_id
1 'polypeptide(L)'
;MLSEQRQSIFVDIISEATEMVFTHVDRNDLTGVVDYASIFARSPEEFSEIAAELQQNGSVVIERPSGNYYMLNEPLETPAGVIRHCRVRLFDTDHPERGYADFEVTDYHAFKEKYSSKPYFSVLDKEEMSELRDPAYNVRAYFTNRSF
;
A
#
# COMPACT_ATOMS: atom_id res chain seq x y z
N MET A 1 19.48 -2.92 6.76
CA MET A 1 18.89 -2.29 5.56
C MET A 1 18.42 -3.32 4.55
N LEU A 2 17.24 -3.10 3.95
CA LEU A 2 16.80 -3.84 2.77
C LEU A 2 17.81 -3.65 1.62
N SER A 3 17.92 -4.62 0.72
CA SER A 3 18.67 -4.49 -0.52
C SER A 3 18.06 -3.41 -1.42
N GLU A 4 18.91 -2.78 -2.25
CA GLU A 4 18.48 -1.72 -3.18
C GLU A 4 17.34 -2.17 -4.09
N GLN A 5 17.37 -3.44 -4.54
CA GLN A 5 16.30 -4.02 -5.34
C GLN A 5 14.95 -4.04 -4.61
N ARG A 6 14.93 -4.39 -3.32
CA ARG A 6 13.66 -4.39 -2.54
C ARG A 6 13.21 -2.99 -2.21
N GLN A 7 14.13 -2.10 -1.88
CA GLN A 7 13.82 -0.68 -1.68
C GLN A 7 13.15 -0.09 -2.93
N SER A 8 13.72 -0.33 -4.11
CA SER A 8 13.15 0.13 -5.39
C SER A 8 11.70 -0.31 -5.56
N ILE A 9 11.37 -1.58 -5.28
CA ILE A 9 9.99 -2.07 -5.44
C ILE A 9 9.01 -1.26 -4.58
N PHE A 10 9.33 -0.99 -3.32
CA PHE A 10 8.47 -0.20 -2.45
C PHE A 10 8.38 1.26 -2.92
N VAL A 11 9.50 1.87 -3.31
CA VAL A 11 9.53 3.24 -3.85
C VAL A 11 8.69 3.35 -5.12
N ASP A 12 8.78 2.36 -6.02
CA ASP A 12 8.02 2.33 -7.28
C ASP A 12 6.52 2.20 -7.01
N ILE A 13 6.12 1.29 -6.10
CA ILE A 13 4.72 1.14 -5.69
C ILE A 13 4.17 2.47 -5.14
N ILE A 14 4.93 3.13 -4.27
CA ILE A 14 4.50 4.39 -3.66
C ILE A 14 4.43 5.52 -4.68
N SER A 15 5.42 5.61 -5.56
CA SER A 15 5.46 6.65 -6.59
C SER A 15 4.28 6.51 -7.55
N GLU A 16 4.03 5.29 -8.03
CA GLU A 16 2.93 4.99 -8.93
C GLU A 16 1.57 5.17 -8.25
N ALA A 17 1.42 4.72 -7.00
CA ALA A 17 0.18 4.89 -6.25
C ALA A 17 -0.11 6.38 -6.01
N THR A 18 0.91 7.16 -5.69
CA THR A 18 0.79 8.61 -5.49
C THR A 18 0.37 9.32 -6.78
N GLU A 19 0.95 8.95 -7.91
CA GLU A 19 0.56 9.47 -9.23
C GLU A 19 -0.91 9.15 -9.54
N MET A 20 -1.32 7.89 -9.33
CA MET A 20 -2.70 7.46 -9.51
C MET A 20 -3.65 8.24 -8.61
N VAL A 21 -3.36 8.34 -7.31
CA VAL A 21 -4.19 9.07 -6.35
C VAL A 21 -4.31 10.54 -6.75
N PHE A 22 -3.22 11.20 -7.12
CA PHE A 22 -3.26 12.62 -7.51
C PHE A 22 -3.98 12.89 -8.83
N THR A 23 -4.22 11.85 -9.64
CA THR A 23 -5.03 11.94 -10.86
C THR A 23 -6.53 11.91 -10.55
N HIS A 24 -6.94 11.19 -9.50
CA HIS A 24 -8.35 10.91 -9.20
C HIS A 24 -8.91 11.63 -7.97
N VAL A 25 -8.03 12.06 -7.05
CA VAL A 25 -8.39 12.57 -5.72
C VAL A 25 -7.88 14.00 -5.54
N ASP A 26 -8.69 14.83 -4.87
CA ASP A 26 -8.29 16.18 -4.48
C ASP A 26 -7.31 16.07 -3.31
N ARG A 27 -6.13 16.67 -3.46
CA ARG A 27 -5.07 16.59 -2.44
C ARG A 27 -5.50 17.15 -1.09
N ASN A 28 -6.48 18.05 -1.05
CA ASN A 28 -7.00 18.60 0.21
C ASN A 28 -7.80 17.59 1.03
N ASP A 29 -8.24 16.48 0.43
CA ASP A 29 -8.96 15.42 1.13
C ASP A 29 -8.00 14.39 1.79
N LEU A 30 -6.70 14.49 1.48
CA LEU A 30 -5.64 13.64 2.02
C LEU A 30 -4.92 14.33 3.18
N THR A 31 -4.45 13.58 4.16
CA THR A 31 -3.56 14.11 5.21
C THR A 31 -2.11 14.23 4.72
N GLY A 32 -1.77 13.50 3.65
CA GLY A 32 -0.45 13.47 3.03
C GLY A 32 0.52 12.46 3.66
N VAL A 33 0.05 11.64 4.61
CA VAL A 33 0.88 10.60 5.23
C VAL A 33 0.72 9.29 4.47
N VAL A 34 1.83 8.80 3.92
CA VAL A 34 1.97 7.42 3.47
C VAL A 34 3.13 6.79 4.22
N ASP A 35 2.82 5.87 5.12
CA ASP A 35 3.78 5.19 5.99
C ASP A 35 3.80 3.66 5.79
N TYR A 36 2.91 3.16 4.93
CA TYR A 36 2.70 1.75 4.65
C TYR A 36 2.69 1.44 3.15
N ALA A 37 3.35 0.33 2.78
CA ALA A 37 3.27 -0.25 1.45
C ALA A 37 3.24 -1.78 1.50
N SER A 38 2.54 -2.39 0.55
CA SER A 38 2.48 -3.84 0.41
C SER A 38 2.87 -4.28 -0.98
N ILE A 39 3.66 -5.34 -1.05
CA ILE A 39 4.02 -6.04 -2.28
C ILE A 39 3.09 -7.24 -2.47
N PHE A 40 2.57 -7.41 -3.69
CA PHE A 40 2.04 -8.69 -4.14
C PHE A 40 3.17 -9.48 -4.81
N ALA A 41 3.57 -10.60 -4.20
CA ALA A 41 4.60 -11.45 -4.77
C ALA A 41 4.10 -12.10 -6.07
N ARG A 42 5.00 -12.31 -7.04
CA ARG A 42 4.74 -12.91 -8.35
C ARG A 42 4.96 -14.43 -8.36
N SER A 43 5.63 -14.95 -7.35
CA SER A 43 5.78 -16.39 -7.13
C SER A 43 5.98 -16.71 -5.65
N PRO A 44 5.80 -17.98 -5.23
CA PRO A 44 6.13 -18.42 -3.87
C PRO A 44 7.61 -18.19 -3.49
N GLU A 45 8.52 -18.29 -4.46
CA GLU A 45 9.94 -18.03 -4.27
C GLU A 45 10.19 -16.55 -3.98
N GLU A 46 9.62 -15.64 -4.79
CA GLU A 46 9.74 -14.20 -4.54
C GLU A 46 9.15 -13.83 -3.16
N PHE A 47 8.00 -14.41 -2.80
CA PHE A 47 7.42 -14.22 -1.47
C PHE A 47 8.40 -14.61 -0.38
N SER A 48 9.01 -15.79 -0.49
CA SER A 48 9.91 -16.34 0.53
C SER A 48 11.18 -15.48 0.67
N GLU A 49 11.75 -15.05 -0.45
CA GLU A 49 12.92 -14.16 -0.47
C GLU A 49 12.62 -12.81 0.20
N ILE A 50 11.53 -12.15 -0.21
CA ILE A 50 11.15 -10.84 0.34
C ILE A 50 10.81 -10.99 1.82
N ALA A 51 10.02 -11.99 2.21
CA ALA A 51 9.63 -12.21 3.60
C ALA A 51 10.85 -12.45 4.51
N ALA A 52 11.81 -13.26 4.07
CA ALA A 52 13.05 -13.50 4.80
C ALA A 52 13.85 -12.20 4.99
N GLU A 53 13.92 -11.37 3.95
CA GLU A 53 14.64 -10.10 3.99
C GLU A 53 13.96 -9.06 4.90
N LEU A 54 12.63 -8.95 4.84
CA LEU A 54 11.83 -8.11 5.74
C LEU A 54 11.99 -8.55 7.20
N GLN A 55 12.03 -9.86 7.45
CA GLN A 55 12.24 -10.41 8.80
C GLN A 55 13.66 -10.13 9.33
N GLN A 56 14.68 -10.11 8.47
CA GLN A 56 16.05 -9.76 8.88
C GLN A 56 16.22 -8.27 9.16
N ASN A 57 15.41 -7.42 8.52
CA ASN A 57 15.56 -5.96 8.55
C ASN A 57 14.43 -5.24 9.29
N GLY A 58 13.59 -5.98 10.00
CA GLY A 58 12.45 -5.45 10.71
C GLY A 58 11.94 -6.42 11.76
N SER A 59 10.78 -6.09 12.32
CA SER A 59 10.07 -6.94 13.27
C SER A 59 8.65 -7.21 12.79
N VAL A 60 8.18 -8.44 12.98
CA VAL A 60 6.78 -8.78 12.69
C VAL A 60 5.90 -8.10 13.74
N VAL A 61 5.00 -7.23 13.28
CA VAL A 61 4.04 -6.54 14.15
C VAL A 61 2.68 -7.24 14.15
N ILE A 62 2.30 -7.86 13.03
CA ILE A 62 1.04 -8.60 12.91
C ILE A 62 1.26 -9.82 12.00
N GLU A 63 0.90 -11.00 12.51
CA GLU A 63 0.87 -12.22 11.71
C GLU A 63 -0.43 -12.34 10.92
N ARG A 64 -0.32 -12.75 9.65
CA ARG A 64 -1.48 -13.07 8.80
C ARG A 64 -1.18 -14.26 7.90
N PRO A 65 -2.18 -15.12 7.63
CA PRO A 65 -2.03 -16.24 6.69
C PRO A 65 -1.57 -15.81 5.29
N SER A 66 -1.99 -14.63 4.84
CA SER A 66 -1.63 -14.10 3.51
C SER A 66 -0.29 -13.35 3.47
N GLY A 67 0.45 -13.28 4.59
CA GLY A 67 1.75 -12.61 4.70
C GLY A 67 1.77 -11.59 5.84
N ASN A 68 2.85 -11.57 6.62
CA ASN A 68 2.97 -10.76 7.84
C ASN A 68 3.17 -9.28 7.56
N TYR A 69 2.78 -8.45 8.53
CA TYR A 69 3.13 -7.03 8.57
C TYR A 69 4.44 -6.85 9.33
N TYR A 70 5.32 -6.03 8.79
CA TYR A 70 6.64 -5.76 9.32
C TYR A 70 6.79 -4.27 9.63
N MET A 71 7.41 -3.96 10.76
CA MET A 71 7.99 -2.65 11.04
C MET A 71 9.47 -2.70 10.67
N LEU A 72 9.93 -1.84 9.77
CA LEU A 72 11.32 -1.74 9.36
C LEU A 72 12.19 -1.13 10.46
N ASN A 73 13.38 -1.69 10.68
CA ASN A 73 14.36 -1.11 11.60
C ASN A 73 14.92 0.22 11.08
N GLU A 74 15.06 0.33 9.76
CA GLU A 74 15.48 1.53 9.05
C GLU A 74 14.34 1.95 8.09
N PRO A 75 13.73 3.13 8.29
CA PRO A 75 12.66 3.60 7.42
C PRO A 75 13.14 3.84 5.98
N LEU A 76 12.21 3.74 5.03
CA LEU A 76 12.47 3.98 3.61
C LEU A 76 11.89 5.33 3.19
N GLU A 77 12.76 6.21 2.70
CA GLU A 77 12.36 7.51 2.13
C GLU A 77 11.69 7.31 0.77
N THR A 78 10.55 7.97 0.55
CA THR A 78 9.82 7.93 -0.72
C THR A 78 9.32 9.33 -1.11
N PRO A 79 8.92 9.56 -2.37
CA PRO A 79 8.38 10.85 -2.78
C PRO A 79 7.11 11.30 -2.03
N ALA A 80 6.40 10.37 -1.37
CA ALA A 80 5.12 10.63 -0.71
C ALA A 80 5.15 10.43 0.81
N GLY A 81 6.33 10.23 1.39
CA GLY A 81 6.47 10.02 2.84
C GLY A 81 7.57 9.03 3.20
N VAL A 82 7.59 8.66 4.47
CA VAL A 82 8.59 7.74 5.04
C VAL A 82 7.92 6.44 5.42
N ILE A 83 8.21 5.38 4.66
CA ILE A 83 7.66 4.06 4.89
C ILE A 83 8.36 3.41 6.07
N ARG A 84 7.55 3.04 7.07
CA ARG A 84 7.99 2.31 8.26
C ARG A 84 7.35 0.94 8.33
N HIS A 85 6.11 0.85 7.86
CA HIS A 85 5.35 -0.38 7.83
C HIS A 85 5.39 -0.96 6.42
N CYS A 86 5.61 -2.26 6.32
CA CYS A 86 5.61 -2.92 5.03
C CYS A 86 5.07 -4.33 5.12
N ARG A 87 4.68 -4.86 3.96
CA ARG A 87 4.13 -6.19 3.85
C ARG A 87 4.53 -6.81 2.52
N VAL A 88 4.70 -8.12 2.52
CA VAL A 88 4.66 -8.93 1.31
C VAL A 88 3.52 -9.92 1.46
N ARG A 89 2.71 -10.05 0.40
CA ARG A 89 1.60 -10.98 0.32
C ARG A 89 1.91 -12.09 -0.68
N LEU A 90 1.39 -13.28 -0.39
CA LEU A 90 1.39 -14.39 -1.36
C LEU A 90 0.76 -13.94 -2.68
N PHE A 91 1.20 -14.56 -3.77
CA PHE A 91 0.59 -14.33 -5.08
C PHE A 91 -0.91 -14.60 -5.03
N ASP A 92 -1.68 -13.69 -5.62
CA ASP A 92 -3.12 -13.70 -5.60
C ASP A 92 -3.61 -13.30 -7.00
N THR A 93 -4.31 -14.22 -7.67
CA THR A 93 -4.77 -14.02 -9.05
C THR A 93 -5.80 -12.90 -9.18
N ASP A 94 -6.49 -12.56 -8.09
CA ASP A 94 -7.46 -11.47 -8.06
C ASP A 94 -6.78 -10.11 -7.88
N HIS A 95 -5.46 -10.12 -7.59
CA HIS A 95 -4.60 -8.95 -7.38
C HIS A 95 -3.40 -8.98 -8.34
N PRO A 96 -3.61 -8.78 -9.65
CA PRO A 96 -2.54 -8.78 -10.65
C PRO A 96 -1.60 -7.57 -10.55
N GLU A 97 -1.91 -6.58 -9.72
CA GLU A 97 -1.06 -5.42 -9.46
C GLU A 97 0.24 -5.82 -8.77
N ARG A 98 1.24 -4.95 -8.79
CA ARG A 98 2.53 -5.16 -8.10
C ARG A 98 2.44 -4.94 -6.60
N GLY A 99 1.51 -4.09 -6.16
CA GLY A 99 1.36 -3.75 -4.77
C GLY A 99 0.27 -2.73 -4.51
N TYR A 100 0.25 -2.23 -3.29
CA TYR A 100 -0.65 -1.16 -2.88
C TYR A 100 -0.06 -0.32 -1.76
N ALA A 101 -0.62 0.86 -1.58
CA ALA A 101 -0.33 1.75 -0.47
C ALA A 101 -1.63 2.26 0.16
N ASP A 102 -1.56 2.59 1.45
CA ASP A 102 -2.68 3.14 2.19
C ASP A 102 -2.48 4.65 2.32
N PHE A 103 -3.53 5.42 2.01
CA PHE A 103 -3.57 6.87 2.09
C PHE A 103 -4.54 7.26 3.19
N GLU A 104 -4.05 8.05 4.15
CA GLU A 104 -4.91 8.58 5.19
C GLU A 104 -5.73 9.78 4.67
N VAL A 105 -7.01 9.78 5.01
CA VAL A 105 -7.96 10.84 4.66
C VAL A 105 -8.52 11.49 5.92
N THR A 106 -8.75 12.80 5.86
CA THR A 106 -9.17 13.60 7.01
C THR A 106 -10.55 13.19 7.54
N ASP A 107 -11.48 12.89 6.62
CA ASP A 107 -12.83 12.42 6.93
C ASP A 107 -13.21 11.32 5.94
N TYR A 108 -13.18 10.07 6.42
CA TYR A 108 -13.49 8.91 5.58
C TYR A 108 -14.95 8.90 5.10
N HIS A 109 -15.90 9.41 5.88
CA HIS A 109 -17.31 9.42 5.46
C HIS A 109 -17.53 10.42 4.33
N ALA A 110 -16.99 11.63 4.47
CA ALA A 110 -17.05 12.64 3.41
C ALA A 110 -16.28 12.17 2.15
N PHE A 111 -15.12 11.54 2.33
CA PHE A 111 -14.36 10.96 1.24
C PHE A 111 -15.17 9.89 0.49
N LYS A 112 -15.73 8.91 1.23
CA LYS A 112 -16.57 7.86 0.67
C LYS A 112 -17.75 8.44 -0.11
N GLU A 113 -18.46 9.43 0.45
CA GLU A 113 -19.58 10.08 -0.23
C GLU A 113 -19.15 10.76 -1.54
N LYS A 114 -18.01 11.45 -1.53
CA LYS A 114 -17.48 12.21 -2.69
C LYS A 114 -16.95 11.32 -3.81
N TYR A 115 -16.35 10.16 -3.49
CA TYR A 115 -15.60 9.35 -4.44
C TYR A 115 -16.25 8.01 -4.81
N SER A 116 -17.13 7.43 -3.98
CA SER A 116 -17.65 6.06 -4.19
C SER A 116 -18.41 5.84 -5.50
N SER A 117 -18.99 6.88 -6.10
CA SER A 117 -19.68 6.79 -7.38
C SER A 117 -18.79 7.07 -8.60
N LYS A 118 -17.50 7.40 -8.39
CA LYS A 118 -16.57 7.71 -9.47
C LYS A 118 -16.00 6.41 -10.09
N PRO A 119 -15.56 6.45 -11.35
CA PRO A 119 -14.86 5.32 -11.96
C PRO A 119 -13.69 4.86 -11.10
N TYR A 120 -13.42 3.55 -11.11
CA TYR A 120 -12.27 2.91 -10.43
C TYR A 120 -12.32 2.89 -8.90
N PHE A 121 -13.32 3.55 -8.29
CA PHE A 121 -13.54 3.46 -6.85
C PHE A 121 -14.45 2.28 -6.50
N SER A 122 -14.11 1.61 -5.41
CA SER A 122 -14.98 0.63 -4.76
C SER A 122 -14.95 0.83 -3.24
N VAL A 123 -16.00 0.39 -2.55
CA VAL A 123 -16.11 0.51 -1.09
C VAL A 123 -15.99 -0.86 -0.47
N LEU A 124 -15.09 -0.97 0.52
CA LEU A 124 -14.91 -2.13 1.37
C LEU A 124 -15.59 -1.86 2.71
N ASP A 125 -16.90 -2.13 2.76
CA ASP A 125 -17.76 -1.72 3.89
C ASP A 125 -17.39 -2.38 5.22
N LYS A 126 -16.82 -3.59 5.21
CA LYS A 126 -16.44 -4.29 6.46
C LYS A 126 -15.20 -3.68 7.10
N GLU A 127 -14.34 -3.10 6.29
CA GLU A 127 -13.04 -2.56 6.68
C GLU A 127 -13.08 -1.04 6.90
N GLU A 128 -14.19 -0.37 6.54
CA GLU A 128 -14.28 1.09 6.45
C GLU A 128 -13.16 1.67 5.59
N MET A 129 -12.95 1.07 4.41
CA MET A 129 -11.95 1.51 3.44
C MET A 129 -12.57 1.74 2.06
N SER A 130 -12.04 2.70 1.32
CA SER A 130 -12.31 2.86 -0.11
C SER A 130 -11.09 2.39 -0.88
N GLU A 131 -11.30 1.66 -1.97
CA GLU A 131 -10.25 1.22 -2.89
C GLU A 131 -10.31 2.07 -4.16
N LEU A 132 -9.14 2.45 -4.67
CA LEU A 132 -8.96 2.97 -6.02
C LEU A 132 -8.10 2.00 -6.83
N ARG A 133 -8.64 1.57 -7.96
CA ARG A 133 -7.99 0.64 -8.89
C ARG A 133 -8.21 1.09 -10.34
N ASP A 134 -7.31 1.92 -10.83
CA ASP A 134 -7.30 2.34 -12.23
C ASP A 134 -6.44 1.36 -13.08
N PRO A 135 -7.01 0.70 -14.11
CA PRO A 135 -6.28 -0.23 -14.98
C PRO A 135 -5.08 0.36 -15.72
N ALA A 136 -4.94 1.68 -15.77
CA ALA A 136 -3.75 2.34 -16.31
C ALA A 136 -2.49 2.18 -15.42
N TYR A 137 -2.68 1.75 -14.17
CA TYR A 137 -1.63 1.61 -13.17
C TYR A 137 -1.50 0.15 -12.71
N ASN A 138 -0.31 -0.23 -12.28
CA ASN A 138 0.04 -1.55 -11.76
C ASN A 138 0.01 -1.60 -10.22
N VAL A 139 -0.79 -0.74 -9.59
CA VAL A 139 -0.90 -0.61 -8.13
C VAL A 139 -2.34 -0.34 -7.71
N ARG A 140 -2.63 -0.51 -6.42
CA ARG A 140 -3.86 -0.05 -5.81
C ARG A 140 -3.58 1.01 -4.74
N ALA A 141 -4.59 1.81 -4.44
CA ALA A 141 -4.59 2.68 -3.28
C ALA A 141 -5.80 2.36 -2.42
N TYR A 142 -5.61 2.30 -1.11
CA TYR A 142 -6.72 2.28 -0.16
C TYR A 142 -6.78 3.57 0.62
N PHE A 143 -7.98 3.98 0.98
CA PHE A 143 -8.24 5.19 1.76
C PHE A 143 -8.95 4.83 3.04
N THR A 144 -8.42 5.34 4.16
CA THR A 144 -8.98 5.12 5.48
C THR A 144 -8.67 6.31 6.40
N ASN A 145 -9.41 6.46 7.49
CA ASN A 145 -9.12 7.41 8.55
C ASN A 145 -8.31 6.78 9.70
N ARG A 146 -7.70 5.61 9.46
CA ARG A 146 -6.89 4.88 10.44
C ARG A 146 -5.45 4.86 9.96
N SER A 147 -4.54 5.36 10.78
CA SER A 147 -3.10 5.14 10.57
C SER A 147 -2.73 3.70 10.97
N PHE A 148 -1.61 3.21 10.43
CA PHE A 148 -1.01 1.96 10.89
C PHE A 148 -0.46 2.08 12.33
#